data_AF-A0A538PHQ4-F1
#
_entry.id   AF-A0A538PHQ4-F1
#
_cell.length_a   1.000
_cell.length_b   1.000
_cell.length_c   1.000
_cell.angle_alpha   90.00
_cell.angle_beta   90.00
_cell.angle_gamma   90.00
#
_symmetry.space_group_name_H-M   'P 1'
#
loop_
_entity.id
_entity.type
_entity.pdbx_description
1 polymer ?
#
loop_
_entity_poly.entity_id
_entity_poly.type
_entity_poly.pdbx_seq_one_letter_code
_entity_poly.pdbx_strand_id
1 'polypeptide(L)'
;MYRGSRLAASFLLVLTGLAASAIALFVVPHTVGDGPTRWAMPVAIAFAIGHWAALAGIVRGRDWGRNLAVLVGELGGGLAILAGVALLVGAGSFGTKIADGPGLAAWMLGVYTLLAIAAGRVPVLAHLSPLERRREIYGPSFAGIAAAV
;
A
#
# COMPACT_ATOMS: atom_id res chain seq x y z
N MET A 1 3.86 -19.02 -8.76
CA MET A 1 3.40 -17.68 -9.19
C MET A 1 3.50 -16.59 -8.10
N TYR A 2 3.94 -16.89 -6.86
CA TYR A 2 3.89 -15.95 -5.74
C TYR A 2 5.03 -14.92 -5.62
N ARG A 3 6.23 -15.20 -6.16
CA ARG A 3 7.35 -14.23 -6.14
C ARG A 3 7.03 -12.93 -6.89
N GLY A 4 6.27 -13.00 -7.99
CA GLY A 4 5.83 -11.83 -8.74
C GLY A 4 4.89 -10.93 -7.94
N SER A 5 3.99 -11.51 -7.13
CA SER A 5 3.07 -10.74 -6.29
C SER A 5 3.76 -9.96 -5.18
N ARG A 6 4.78 -10.56 -4.53
CA ARG A 6 5.58 -9.87 -3.50
C ARG A 6 6.41 -8.74 -4.09
N LEU A 7 7.00 -8.94 -5.27
CA LEU A 7 7.77 -7.91 -5.94
C LEU A 7 6.88 -6.75 -6.41
N ALA A 8 5.73 -7.05 -7.00
CA ALA A 8 4.74 -6.04 -7.38
C ALA A 8 4.22 -5.26 -6.17
N ALA A 9 3.84 -5.93 -5.08
CA ALA A 9 3.39 -5.27 -3.86
C ALA A 9 4.49 -4.39 -3.25
N SER A 10 5.74 -4.87 -3.24
CA SER A 10 6.88 -4.10 -2.73
C SER A 10 7.13 -2.84 -3.58
N PHE A 11 7.09 -2.97 -4.91
CA PHE A 11 7.23 -1.84 -5.83
C PHE A 11 6.11 -0.81 -5.62
N LEU A 12 4.86 -1.27 -5.57
CA LEU A 12 3.71 -0.40 -5.37
C LEU A 12 3.75 0.30 -4.01
N LEU A 13 4.19 -0.38 -2.95
CA LEU A 13 4.40 0.22 -1.63
C LEU A 13 5.50 1.27 -1.62
N VAL A 14 6.59 1.07 -2.36
CA VAL A 14 7.63 2.10 -2.50
C VAL A 14 7.08 3.30 -3.26
N LEU A 15 6.43 3.07 -4.40
CA LEU A 15 5.88 4.15 -5.23
C LEU A 15 4.85 4.99 -4.46
N THR A 16 3.87 4.33 -3.83
CA THR A 16 2.82 5.01 -3.04
C THR A 16 3.36 5.56 -1.73
N GLY A 17 4.30 4.88 -1.08
CA GLY A 17 4.94 5.32 0.15
C GLY A 17 5.78 6.58 -0.03
N LEU A 18 6.49 6.71 -1.15
CA LEU A 18 7.20 7.95 -1.51
C LEU A 18 6.21 9.10 -1.72
N ALA A 19 5.13 8.88 -2.47
CA ALA A 19 4.10 9.89 -2.67
C ALA A 19 3.43 10.30 -1.35
N ALA A 20 3.04 9.34 -0.51
CA ALA A 20 2.45 9.59 0.81
C ALA A 20 3.40 10.34 1.74
N SER A 21 4.70 9.99 1.73
CA SER A 21 5.71 10.69 2.52
C SER A 21 5.92 12.12 2.04
N ALA A 22 5.97 12.35 0.72
CA ALA A 22 6.08 13.69 0.16
C ALA A 22 4.87 14.56 0.55
N ILE A 23 3.66 14.01 0.48
CA ILE A 23 2.44 14.70 0.91
C ILE A 23 2.51 15.03 2.41
N ALA A 24 2.84 14.05 3.25
CA ALA A 24 2.90 14.23 4.69
C ALA A 24 3.96 15.25 5.15
N LEU A 25 5.11 15.31 4.47
CA LEU A 25 6.24 16.16 4.87
C LEU A 25 6.24 17.55 4.23
N PHE A 26 5.71 17.70 3.01
CA PHE A 26 5.85 18.94 2.24
C PHE A 26 4.51 19.60 1.86
N VAL A 27 3.41 18.84 1.83
CA VAL A 27 2.10 19.38 1.41
C VAL A 27 1.21 19.66 2.61
N VAL A 28 1.00 18.67 3.46
CA VAL A 28 0.10 18.79 4.61
C VAL A 28 0.53 19.92 5.56
N PRO A 29 1.81 20.08 5.94
CA PRO A 29 2.21 21.12 6.88
C PRO A 29 1.93 22.55 6.41
N HIS A 30 1.71 22.76 5.11
CA HIS A 30 1.46 24.08 4.51
C HIS A 30 -0.02 24.33 4.21
N THR A 31 -0.88 23.32 4.46
CA THR A 31 -2.31 23.36 4.12
C THR A 31 -3.22 23.24 5.35
N VAL A 32 -2.69 22.87 6.52
CA VAL A 32 -3.46 22.79 7.76
C VAL A 32 -3.31 24.06 8.61
N GLY A 33 -4.42 24.73 8.90
CA GLY A 33 -4.51 25.81 9.88
C GLY A 33 -5.00 25.33 11.26
N ASP A 34 -5.18 26.29 12.18
CA ASP A 34 -5.71 26.05 13.53
C ASP A 34 -7.19 25.65 13.46
N GLY A 35 -7.48 24.35 13.61
CA GLY A 35 -8.84 23.81 13.50
C GLY A 35 -8.89 22.28 13.44
N PRO A 36 -10.05 21.67 13.09
CA PRO A 36 -10.20 20.22 12.97
C PRO A 36 -9.21 19.57 11.98
N THR A 37 -8.77 20.35 10.99
CA THR A 37 -7.78 19.98 9.98
C THR A 37 -6.39 19.69 10.57
N ARG A 38 -6.10 20.14 11.80
CA ARG A 38 -4.81 19.86 12.48
C ARG A 38 -4.50 18.36 12.61
N TRP A 39 -5.53 17.51 12.63
CA TRP A 39 -5.37 16.05 12.68
C TRP A 39 -4.91 15.45 11.35
N ALA A 40 -5.00 16.17 10.23
CA ALA A 40 -4.54 15.66 8.94
C ALA A 40 -3.02 15.41 8.93
N MET A 41 -2.24 16.20 9.68
CA MET A 41 -0.78 16.01 9.77
C MET A 41 -0.38 14.70 10.45
N PRO A 42 -0.80 14.39 11.69
CA PRO A 42 -0.46 13.11 12.31
C PRO A 42 -1.06 11.91 11.55
N VAL A 43 -2.25 12.06 10.96
CA VAL A 43 -2.85 10.99 10.13
C VAL A 43 -2.04 10.74 8.86
N ALA A 44 -1.60 11.78 8.15
CA ALA A 44 -0.77 11.63 6.96
C ALA A 44 0.60 11.01 7.28
N ILE A 45 1.22 11.40 8.40
CA ILE A 45 2.47 10.80 8.89
C ILE A 45 2.26 9.31 9.22
N ALA A 46 1.20 8.98 9.96
CA ALA A 46 0.87 7.59 10.30
C ALA A 46 0.63 6.74 9.04
N PHE A 47 -0.06 7.29 8.04
CA PHE A 47 -0.30 6.63 6.77
C PHE A 47 1.00 6.39 5.98
N ALA A 48 1.90 7.38 5.93
CA ALA A 48 3.22 7.22 5.34
C ALA A 48 4.05 6.14 6.05
N ILE A 49 4.08 6.14 7.39
CA ILE A 49 4.72 5.09 8.19
C ILE A 49 4.11 3.72 7.88
N GLY A 50 2.79 3.63 7.73
CA GLY A 50 2.07 2.42 7.36
C GLY A 50 2.60 1.76 6.09
N HIS A 51 2.95 2.56 5.07
CA HIS A 51 3.54 2.03 3.83
C HIS A 51 4.90 1.37 4.08
N TRP A 52 5.77 2.04 4.83
CA TRP A 52 7.12 1.54 5.13
C TRP A 52 7.09 0.32 6.05
N ALA A 53 6.19 0.32 7.03
CA ALA A 53 5.95 -0.83 7.89
C ALA A 53 5.44 -2.04 7.10
N ALA A 54 4.46 -1.82 6.20
CA ALA A 54 3.94 -2.86 5.32
C ALA A 54 5.03 -3.43 4.41
N LEU A 55 5.86 -2.57 3.83
CA LEU A 55 6.99 -2.96 2.98
C LEU A 55 7.98 -3.81 3.78
N ALA A 56 8.38 -3.37 4.98
CA ALA A 56 9.28 -4.12 5.84
C ALA A 56 8.70 -5.50 6.21
N GLY A 57 7.39 -5.57 6.47
CA GLY A 57 6.69 -6.83 6.71
C GLY A 57 6.69 -7.75 5.50
N ILE A 58 6.35 -7.25 4.31
CA ILE A 58 6.34 -8.03 3.05
C ILE A 58 7.73 -8.53 2.70
N VAL A 59 8.75 -7.69 2.76
CA VAL A 59 10.15 -8.07 2.45
C VAL A 59 10.63 -9.16 3.40
N ARG A 60 10.30 -9.05 4.70
CA ARG A 60 10.63 -10.06 5.72
C ARG A 60 9.74 -11.29 5.70
N GLY A 61 8.75 -11.37 4.79
CA GLY A 61 7.82 -12.50 4.70
C GLY A 61 6.93 -12.67 5.92
N ARG A 62 6.52 -11.56 6.53
CA ARG A 62 5.63 -11.55 7.69
C ARG A 62 4.18 -11.43 7.25
N ASP A 63 3.31 -12.28 7.81
CA ASP A 63 1.88 -12.31 7.50
C ASP A 63 1.18 -10.98 7.84
N TRP A 64 1.60 -10.30 8.91
CA TRP A 64 1.07 -8.98 9.26
C TRP A 64 1.41 -7.91 8.20
N GLY A 65 2.54 -8.06 7.49
CA GLY A 65 2.95 -7.12 6.44
C GLY A 65 2.02 -7.13 5.24
N ARG A 66 1.55 -8.32 4.86
CA ARG A 66 0.49 -8.50 3.86
C ARG A 66 -0.79 -7.79 4.29
N ASN A 67 -1.28 -8.07 5.49
CA ASN A 67 -2.56 -7.50 5.96
C ASN A 67 -2.48 -5.98 6.02
N LEU A 68 -1.35 -5.45 6.48
CA LEU A 68 -1.12 -4.00 6.51
C LEU A 68 -1.06 -3.40 5.10
N ALA A 69 -0.44 -4.08 4.13
CA ALA A 69 -0.41 -3.62 2.74
C ALA A 69 -1.80 -3.61 2.08
N VAL A 70 -2.65 -4.60 2.38
CA VAL A 70 -4.06 -4.60 1.93
C VAL A 70 -4.81 -3.43 2.56
N LEU A 71 -4.68 -3.23 3.88
CA LEU A 71 -5.30 -2.10 4.58
C LEU A 71 -4.86 -0.75 4.00
N VAL A 72 -3.56 -0.58 3.71
CA VAL A 72 -3.03 0.62 3.05
C VAL A 72 -3.66 0.80 1.66
N GLY A 73 -3.80 -0.28 0.89
CA GLY A 73 -4.50 -0.28 -0.40
C GLY A 73 -5.96 0.15 -0.29
N GLU A 74 -6.70 -0.37 0.69
CA GLU A 74 -8.11 -0.03 0.93
C GLU A 74 -8.27 1.43 1.37
N LEU A 75 -7.44 1.90 2.30
CA LEU A 75 -7.45 3.29 2.76
C LEU A 75 -7.12 4.27 1.62
N GLY A 76 -6.09 3.96 0.82
CA GLY A 76 -5.71 4.79 -0.32
C GLY A 76 -6.76 4.78 -1.44
N GLY A 77 -7.40 3.63 -1.69
CA GLY A 77 -8.53 3.52 -2.62
C GLY A 77 -9.76 4.30 -2.13
N GLY A 78 -10.08 4.21 -0.84
CA GLY A 78 -11.13 5.00 -0.20
C GLY A 78 -10.89 6.50 -0.30
N LEU A 79 -9.64 6.95 -0.09
CA LEU A 79 -9.25 8.34 -0.30
C LEU A 79 -9.42 8.79 -1.76
N ALA A 80 -9.14 7.92 -2.72
CA ALA A 80 -9.34 8.21 -4.14
C ALA A 80 -10.84 8.38 -4.48
N ILE A 81 -11.71 7.53 -3.91
CA ILE A 81 -13.16 7.65 -4.06
C ILE A 81 -13.65 8.97 -3.45
N LEU A 82 -13.20 9.29 -2.23
CA LEU A 82 -13.55 10.54 -1.56
C LEU A 82 -13.12 11.76 -2.40
N ALA A 83 -11.92 11.72 -2.99
CA ALA A 83 -11.44 12.77 -3.90
C ALA A 83 -12.29 12.87 -5.18
N GLY A 84 -12.77 11.75 -5.72
CA GLY A 84 -13.70 11.75 -6.85
C GLY A 84 -15.04 12.40 -6.49
N VAL A 85 -15.61 12.05 -5.33
CA VAL A 85 -16.84 12.67 -4.81
C VAL A 85 -16.66 14.16 -4.58
N ALA A 86 -15.53 14.59 -4.02
CA ALA A 86 -15.21 16.01 -3.81
C ALA A 86 -15.24 16.81 -5.13
N LEU A 87 -14.68 16.25 -6.21
CA LEU A 87 -14.71 16.89 -7.53
C LEU A 87 -16.14 16.99 -8.09
N LEU A 88 -16.95 15.95 -7.89
CA LEU A 88 -18.35 15.95 -8.35
C LEU A 88 -19.19 17.04 -7.69
N VAL A 89 -18.88 17.40 -6.44
CA VAL A 89 -19.57 18.48 -5.72
C VAL A 89 -18.89 19.85 -5.87
N GLY A 90 -17.90 19.97 -6.77
CA GLY A 90 -17.22 21.23 -7.07
C GLY A 90 -16.15 21.65 -6.06
N ALA A 91 -15.72 20.75 -5.16
CA ALA A 91 -14.61 20.99 -4.25
C ALA A 91 -13.26 20.62 -4.90
N GLY A 92 -12.21 21.39 -4.62
CA GLY A 92 -10.85 21.06 -5.04
C GLY A 92 -10.33 19.84 -4.25
N SER A 93 -9.77 18.86 -4.95
CA SER A 93 -9.16 17.68 -4.31
C SER A 93 -7.73 17.99 -3.90
N PHE A 94 -7.40 17.82 -2.62
CA PHE A 94 -6.02 17.92 -2.12
C PHE A 94 -5.27 19.21 -2.53
N GLY A 95 -5.98 20.34 -2.65
CA GLY A 95 -5.39 21.62 -3.04
C GLY A 95 -4.97 21.72 -4.51
N THR A 96 -5.32 20.74 -5.37
CA THR A 96 -5.10 20.85 -6.81
C THR A 96 -6.17 21.73 -7.47
N LYS A 97 -5.84 22.30 -8.63
CA LYS A 97 -6.86 22.90 -9.50
C LYS A 97 -7.84 21.80 -9.90
N ILE A 98 -9.13 22.12 -9.93
CA ILE A 98 -10.20 21.16 -10.26
C ILE A 98 -9.92 20.44 -11.60
N ALA A 99 -9.29 21.12 -12.56
CA ALA A 99 -8.90 20.53 -13.84
C ALA A 99 -7.92 19.35 -13.73
N ASP A 100 -7.02 19.35 -12.72
CA ASP A 100 -6.01 18.31 -12.52
C ASP A 100 -6.49 17.20 -11.57
N GLY A 101 -7.57 17.47 -10.82
CA GLY A 101 -8.15 16.56 -9.83
C GLY A 101 -8.56 15.19 -10.36
N PRO A 102 -9.25 15.07 -11.51
CA PRO A 102 -9.71 13.78 -12.03
C PRO A 102 -8.57 12.83 -12.35
N GLY A 103 -7.47 13.33 -12.92
CA GLY A 103 -6.28 12.53 -13.24
C GLY A 103 -5.61 11.98 -11.99
N LEU A 104 -5.50 12.81 -10.94
CA LEU A 104 -4.97 12.39 -9.64
C LEU A 104 -5.85 11.33 -8.97
N ALA A 105 -7.17 11.54 -8.94
CA ALA A 105 -8.11 10.60 -8.34
C ALA A 105 -8.10 9.24 -9.07
N ALA A 106 -8.08 9.25 -10.41
CA ALA A 106 -7.98 8.04 -11.22
C ALA A 106 -6.66 7.30 -11.00
N TRP A 107 -5.54 8.04 -10.92
CA TRP A 107 -4.23 7.46 -10.62
C TRP A 107 -4.20 6.82 -9.23
N MET A 108 -4.66 7.53 -8.19
CA MET A 108 -4.72 7.00 -6.83
C MET A 108 -5.58 5.73 -6.78
N LEU A 109 -6.77 5.77 -7.38
CA LEU A 109 -7.67 4.62 -7.41
C LEU A 109 -6.98 3.42 -8.08
N GLY A 110 -6.36 3.63 -9.24
CA GLY A 110 -5.65 2.57 -9.97
C GLY A 110 -4.51 1.97 -9.15
N VAL A 111 -3.60 2.80 -8.64
CA VAL A 111 -2.38 2.33 -7.96
C VAL A 111 -2.71 1.66 -6.61
N TYR A 112 -3.64 2.20 -5.83
CA TYR A 112 -4.03 1.60 -4.55
C TYR A 112 -4.88 0.33 -4.73
N THR A 113 -5.72 0.25 -5.76
CA THR A 113 -6.44 -1.00 -6.11
C THR A 113 -5.45 -2.09 -6.52
N LEU A 114 -4.47 -1.75 -7.37
CA LEU A 114 -3.41 -2.68 -7.76
C LEU A 114 -2.59 -3.13 -6.55
N LEU A 115 -2.31 -2.23 -5.60
CA LEU A 115 -1.62 -2.57 -4.37
C LEU A 115 -2.41 -3.58 -3.55
N ALA A 116 -3.70 -3.32 -3.30
CA ALA A 116 -4.57 -4.23 -2.56
C ALA A 116 -4.63 -5.62 -3.20
N ILE A 117 -4.78 -5.69 -4.54
CA ILE A 117 -4.79 -6.95 -5.28
C ILE A 117 -3.43 -7.66 -5.19
N ALA A 118 -2.33 -6.94 -5.40
CA ALA A 118 -0.99 -7.51 -5.37
C ALA A 118 -0.64 -8.05 -3.97
N ALA A 119 -0.96 -7.29 -2.92
CA ALA A 119 -0.77 -7.69 -1.53
C ALA A 119 -1.70 -8.86 -1.15
N GLY A 120 -2.97 -8.83 -1.54
CA GLY A 120 -3.93 -9.90 -1.25
C GLY A 120 -3.53 -11.26 -1.81
N ARG A 121 -2.79 -11.26 -2.93
CA ARG A 121 -2.23 -12.47 -3.56
C ARG A 121 -0.95 -12.99 -2.91
N VAL A 122 -0.36 -12.28 -1.95
CA VAL A 122 0.77 -12.79 -1.16
C VAL A 122 0.23 -13.90 -0.22
N PRO A 123 0.85 -15.08 -0.18
CA PRO A 123 0.35 -16.18 0.64
C PRO A 123 0.63 -15.95 2.12
N VAL A 124 -0.27 -16.45 2.98
CA VAL A 124 -0.12 -16.41 4.43
C VAL A 124 0.65 -17.64 4.88
N LEU A 125 1.87 -17.46 5.35
CA LEU A 125 2.77 -18.58 5.69
C LEU A 125 2.22 -19.44 6.83
N ALA A 126 1.46 -18.85 7.74
CA ALA A 126 0.80 -19.57 8.83
C ALA A 126 -0.18 -20.65 8.34
N HIS A 127 -0.80 -20.49 7.16
CA HIS A 127 -1.79 -21.42 6.62
C HIS A 127 -1.18 -22.48 5.68
N LEU A 128 0.11 -22.37 5.37
CA LEU A 128 0.81 -23.32 4.52
C LEU A 128 1.28 -24.53 5.34
N SER A 129 1.18 -25.72 4.75
CA SER A 129 1.81 -26.92 5.30
C SER A 129 3.34 -26.73 5.43
N PRO A 130 4.02 -27.49 6.30
CA PRO A 130 5.48 -27.35 6.47
C PRO A 130 6.29 -27.49 5.17
N LEU A 131 5.82 -28.30 4.22
CA LEU A 131 6.46 -28.49 2.92
C LEU A 131 6.23 -27.30 1.97
N GLU A 132 5.01 -26.78 1.91
CA GLU A 132 4.67 -25.59 1.13
C GLU A 132 5.41 -24.36 1.66
N ARG A 133 5.46 -24.19 2.99
CA ARG A 133 6.21 -23.12 3.64
C ARG A 133 7.71 -23.17 3.28
N ARG A 134 8.32 -24.36 3.26
CA ARG A 134 9.73 -24.52 2.84
C ARG A 134 9.92 -24.21 1.35
N ARG A 135 9.01 -24.65 0.47
CA ARG A 135 9.05 -24.29 -0.97
C ARG A 135 8.92 -22.78 -1.18
N GLU A 136 8.10 -22.10 -0.39
CA GLU A 136 7.90 -20.66 -0.44
C GLU A 136 9.17 -19.89 -0.02
N ILE A 137 9.78 -20.30 1.09
CA ILE A 137 10.97 -19.65 1.67
C ILE A 137 12.23 -19.94 0.82
N TYR A 138 12.45 -21.20 0.46
CA TYR A 138 13.72 -21.63 -0.12
C TYR A 138 13.67 -21.90 -1.64
N GLY A 139 12.49 -21.94 -2.23
CA GLY A 139 12.32 -22.19 -3.67
C GLY A 139 12.29 -23.68 -4.06
N PRO A 140 12.10 -23.97 -5.36
CA PRO A 140 11.85 -25.34 -5.86
C PRO A 140 13.04 -26.30 -5.69
N SER A 141 14.27 -25.80 -5.49
CA SER A 141 15.48 -26.61 -5.33
C SER A 141 15.51 -27.47 -4.07
N PHE A 142 14.71 -27.15 -3.04
CA PHE A 142 14.64 -27.96 -1.82
C PHE A 142 13.83 -29.25 -1.94
N ALA A 143 12.96 -29.35 -2.95
CA ALA A 143 12.18 -30.58 -3.16
C ALA A 143 13.07 -31.79 -3.53
N GLY A 144 14.25 -31.55 -4.11
CA GLY A 144 15.22 -32.60 -4.44
C GLY A 144 16.07 -33.07 -3.25
N ILE A 145 16.25 -32.24 -2.21
CA ILE A 145 17.10 -32.60 -1.06
C ILE A 145 16.34 -33.52 -0.09
N ALA A 146 15.02 -33.35 0.05
CA ALA A 146 14.21 -34.17 0.94
C ALA A 146 13.88 -35.57 0.39
N ALA A 147 14.10 -35.83 -0.89
CA ALA A 147 13.89 -37.14 -1.52
C ALA A 147 15.17 -38.00 -1.56
N ALA A 148 16.30 -37.47 -1.06
CA ALA A 148 17.61 -38.13 -1.10
C ALA A 148 18.07 -38.68 0.27
N VAL A 149 17.16 -38.74 1.25
CA VAL A 149 17.36 -39.36 2.59
C VAL A 149 16.21 -40.32 2.83
#